data_AF-A0A938ETK6-F1
#
_entry.id   AF-A0A938ETK6-F1
#
_cell.length_a   1.000
_cell.length_b   1.000
_cell.length_c   1.000
_cell.angle_alpha   90.00
_cell.angle_beta   90.00
_cell.angle_gamma   90.00
#
_symmetry.space_group_name_H-M   'P 1'
#
loop_
_entity.id
_entity.type
_entity.pdbx_description
1 polymer ?
#
loop_
_entity_poly.entity_id
_entity_poly.type
_entity_poly.pdbx_seq_one_letter_code
_entity_poly.pdbx_strand_id
1 'polypeptide(L)' 'MPETHFLLMYDYVEDILERRAPYREAHLANLTRLKEEGRVVMAGALGDPVTGAAIVFAPCEPEE' A
#
# COMPACT_ATOMS: atom_id res chain seq x y z
N MET A 1 7.08 -16.83 -15.12
CA MET A 1 6.52 -15.92 -14.11
C MET A 1 7.52 -14.79 -13.97
N PRO A 2 7.16 -13.52 -14.20
CA PRO A 2 8.09 -12.43 -13.89
C PRO A 2 8.52 -12.57 -12.43
N GLU A 3 9.81 -12.43 -12.13
CA GLU A 3 10.33 -12.37 -10.75
C GLU A 3 10.33 -10.92 -10.22
N THR A 4 9.84 -9.99 -11.04
CA THR A 4 9.86 -8.55 -10.77
C THR A 4 8.72 -8.18 -9.83
N HIS A 5 9.09 -7.61 -8.69
CA HIS A 5 8.13 -7.01 -7.76
C HIS A 5 7.69 -5.65 -8.26
N PHE A 6 6.46 -5.27 -7.93
CA PHE A 6 5.91 -3.96 -8.27
C PHE A 6 5.84 -3.08 -7.03
N LEU A 7 6.30 -1.84 -7.16
CA LEU A 7 6.29 -0.86 -6.07
C LEU A 7 5.35 0.29 -6.44
N LEU A 8 4.27 0.44 -5.66
CA LEU A 8 3.44 1.64 -5.69
C LEU A 8 3.94 2.61 -4.63
N MET A 9 4.34 3.80 -5.06
CA MET A 9 4.63 4.94 -4.17
C MET A 9 3.72 6.10 -4.52
N TYR A 10 3.22 6.78 -3.50
CA TYR A 10 2.37 7.95 -3.69
C TYR A 10 2.51 8.92 -2.53
N ASP A 11 2.35 10.20 -2.85
CA ASP A 11 2.34 11.28 -1.88
C ASP A 11 0.92 11.50 -1.35
N TYR A 12 0.85 11.94 -0.10
CA TYR A 12 -0.39 12.31 0.54
C TYR A 12 -0.76 13.76 0.26
N VAL A 13 -2.06 14.01 0.17
CA VAL A 13 -2.63 15.36 0.15
C VAL A 13 -2.57 16.00 1.54
N GLU A 14 -2.82 17.30 1.60
CA GLU A 14 -3.03 18.01 2.87
C GLU A 14 -4.16 17.37 3.70
N ASP A 15 -4.04 17.45 5.03
CA ASP A 15 -4.99 16.88 6.02
C ASP A 15 -5.23 15.37 5.87
N ILE A 16 -4.23 14.63 5.40
CA ILE A 16 -4.40 13.18 5.15
C ILE A 16 -4.74 12.39 6.40
N LEU A 17 -4.27 12.80 7.59
CA LEU A 17 -4.50 12.05 8.82
C LEU A 17 -6.00 11.97 9.14
N GLU A 18 -6.70 13.10 8.99
CA GLU A 18 -8.13 13.25 9.15
C GLU A 18 -8.88 12.57 8.00
N ARG A 19 -8.45 12.83 6.75
CA ARG A 19 -9.11 12.30 5.55
C ARG A 19 -9.04 10.78 5.45
N ARG A 20 -7.93 10.16 5.87
CA ARG A 20 -7.78 8.69 5.81
C ARG A 20 -8.42 7.98 7.01
N ALA A 21 -8.68 8.68 8.12
CA ALA A 21 -9.21 8.08 9.34
C ALA A 21 -10.44 7.16 9.11
N PRO A 22 -11.51 7.58 8.40
CA PRO A 22 -12.67 6.72 8.17
C PRO A 22 -12.40 5.51 7.27
N TYR A 23 -11.31 5.53 6.48
CA TYR A 23 -10.97 4.46 5.54
C TYR A 23 -9.85 3.55 6.05
N ARG A 24 -9.12 3.98 7.09
CA ARG A 24 -7.87 3.36 7.53
C ARG A 24 -8.04 1.90 7.94
N GLU A 25 -9.09 1.58 8.70
CA GLU A 25 -9.34 0.22 9.17
C GLU A 25 -9.58 -0.74 7.99
N ALA A 26 -10.50 -0.39 7.09
CA ALA A 26 -10.79 -1.18 5.90
C ALA A 26 -9.58 -1.31 4.97
N HIS A 27 -8.79 -0.23 4.81
CA HIS A 27 -7.54 -0.25 4.05
C HIS A 27 -6.52 -1.24 4.64
N LEU A 28 -6.32 -1.21 5.96
CA LEU A 28 -5.41 -2.13 6.65
C LEU A 28 -5.90 -3.58 6.59
N ALA A 29 -7.21 -3.82 6.75
CA ALA A 29 -7.78 -5.15 6.61
C ALA A 29 -7.53 -5.76 5.22
N ASN A 30 -7.69 -4.96 4.16
CA ASN A 30 -7.38 -5.38 2.79
C ASN A 30 -5.90 -5.70 2.61
N LEU A 31 -5.00 -4.84 3.11
CA LEU A 31 -3.55 -5.08 3.02
C LEU A 31 -3.13 -6.33 3.80
N THR A 32 -3.71 -6.57 4.97
CA THR A 32 -3.46 -7.78 5.76
C THR A 32 -3.90 -9.03 5.00
N ARG A 33 -5.13 -9.05 4.46
CA ARG A 33 -5.62 -10.18 3.65
C ARG A 33 -4.72 -10.44 2.44
N LEU A 34 -4.36 -9.39 1.69
CA LEU A 34 -3.49 -9.54 0.51
C LEU A 34 -2.08 -10.01 0.89
N LYS A 35 -1.59 -9.64 2.08
CA LYS A 35 -0.33 -10.13 2.60
C LYS A 35 -0.39 -11.62 2.96
N GLU A 36 -1.48 -12.06 3.59
CA GLU A 36 -1.73 -13.48 3.88
C GLU A 36 -1.85 -14.32 2.61
N GLU A 37 -2.42 -13.76 1.54
CA GLU A 37 -2.48 -14.37 0.20
C GLU A 37 -1.14 -14.35 -0.56
N GLY A 38 -0.10 -13.75 0.00
CA GLY A 38 1.21 -13.61 -0.65
C GLY A 38 1.23 -12.63 -1.83
N ARG A 39 0.19 -11.80 -2.00
CA ARG A 39 0.10 -10.79 -3.06
C ARG A 39 0.77 -9.47 -2.70
N VAL A 40 0.83 -9.13 -1.41
CA VAL A 40 1.55 -7.97 -0.87
C VAL A 40 2.69 -8.45 0.02
N VAL A 41 3.89 -7.94 -0.23
CA VAL A 41 5.09 -8.26 0.56
C VAL A 41 5.20 -7.30 1.76
N MET A 42 5.07 -6.00 1.51
CA MET A 42 5.11 -4.96 2.54
C MET A 42 4.24 -3.76 2.15
N ALA A 43 3.75 -3.03 3.16
CA ALA A 43 3.03 -1.78 2.96
C ALA A 43 3.22 -0.87 4.18
N GLY A 44 3.29 0.44 3.97
CA GLY A 44 3.45 1.40 5.07
C GLY A 44 3.39 2.86 4.65
N ALA A 45 3.17 3.74 5.63
CA ALA A 45 3.34 5.17 5.45
C ALA A 45 4.83 5.55 5.49
N LEU A 46 5.19 6.60 4.78
CA LEU A 46 6.55 7.14 4.67
C LEU A 46 6.61 8.53 5.31
N GLY A 47 7.77 8.88 5.88
CA GLY A 47 8.04 10.17 6.49
C GLY A 47 7.65 10.26 7.98
N ASP A 48 8.22 11.25 8.65
CA ASP A 48 7.84 11.68 10.00
C ASP A 48 7.91 13.24 10.05
N PRO A 49 6.79 13.97 9.94
CA PRO A 49 5.40 13.47 9.82
C PRO A 49 5.13 12.78 8.47
N VAL A 50 4.02 12.01 8.39
CA VAL A 50 3.73 11.20 7.19
C VAL A 50 3.48 12.05 5.95
N THR A 51 4.21 11.77 4.87
CA THR A 51 4.12 12.50 3.59
C THR A 51 3.63 11.63 2.44
N GLY A 52 3.65 10.31 2.60
CA GLY A 52 3.21 9.38 1.56
C GLY A 52 3.11 7.95 2.04
N ALA A 53 3.03 7.02 1.10
CA ALA A 53 3.04 5.59 1.37
C ALA A 53 3.71 4.79 0.25
N ALA A 54 4.14 3.58 0.62
CA ALA A 54 4.66 2.57 -0.28
C ALA A 54 3.93 1.24 -0.08
N ILE A 55 3.67 0.53 -1.18
CA ILE A 55 3.16 -0.85 -1.18
C ILE A 55 4.00 -1.67 -2.17
N VAL A 56 4.59 -2.75 -1.69
CA VAL A 56 5.34 -3.73 -2.49
C VAL A 56 4.43 -4.92 -2.77
N PHE A 57 4.13 -5.14 -4.04
CA PHE A 57 3.38 -6.29 -4.52
C PHE A 57 4.33 -7.40 -4.94
N ALA A 58 3.91 -8.64 -4.67
CA ALA A 58 4.56 -9.82 -5.22
C ALA A 58 4.46 -9.81 -6.75
N PRO A 59 5.32 -10.55 -7.46
CA PRO A 59 5.30 -10.56 -8.90
C PRO A 59 3.94 -10.99 -9.44
N CYS A 60 3.37 -10.17 -10.32
CA CYS A 60 2.13 -10.43 -11.03
C CYS A 60 2.27 -9.98 -12.48
N GLU A 61 1.39 -10.44 -13.36
CA GLU A 61 1.29 -9.83 -14.68
C GLU A 61 0.48 -8.53 -14.58
N PRO A 62 0.91 -7.44 -15.23
CA PRO A 62 0.08 -6.25 -15.34
C PRO A 62 -1.15 -6.58 -16.19
N GLU A 63 -2.35 -6.40 -15.63
CA GLU A 63 -3.60 -6.40 -16.40
C GLU A 63 -3.78 -5.01 -17.02
N GLU A 64 -4.15 -4.95 -18.31
CA GLU A 64 -4.43 -3.70 -19.05
C GLU A 64 -5.73 -3.02 -18.60
#